data_AF-A0A3B9H023-F1
#
_entry.id   AF-A0A3B9H023-F1
#
_cell.length_a   1.000
_cell.length_b   1.000
_cell.length_c   1.000
_cell.angle_alpha   90.00
_cell.angle_beta   90.00
_cell.angle_gamma   90.00
#
_symmetry.space_group_name_H-M   'P 1'
#
loop_
_entity.id
_entity.type
_entity.pdbx_description
1 polymer ?
#
loop_
_entity_poly.entity_id
_entity_poly.type
_entity_poly.pdbx_seq_one_letter_code
_entity_poly.pdbx_strand_id
1 'polypeptide(L)' 'LVNVVSGGGKAAAEIEFEGKAAVDLPNGIKAGETVKVRGASFFEFRGNLLCRIADYS' A
#
# COMPACT_ATOMS: atom_id res chain seq x y z
N LEU A 1 -0.44 6.38 -6.31
CA LEU A 1 1.04 6.28 -6.34
C LEU A 1 1.57 7.70 -6.38
N VAL A 2 2.36 8.09 -5.38
CA VAL A 2 2.92 9.45 -5.27
C VAL A 2 4.32 9.50 -5.85
N ASN A 3 5.17 8.54 -5.47
CA ASN A 3 6.55 8.44 -5.94
C ASN A 3 6.99 6.97 -6.00
N VAL A 4 7.97 6.66 -6.83
CA VAL A 4 8.61 5.34 -6.89
C VAL A 4 10.09 5.46 -7.19
N VAL A 5 10.90 4.68 -6.47
CA VAL A 5 12.31 4.45 -6.78
C VAL A 5 12.53 2.95 -6.96
N SER A 6 13.33 2.57 -7.96
CA SER A 6 13.64 1.18 -8.26
C SER A 6 15.11 0.97 -8.60
N GLY A 7 15.63 -0.22 -8.30
CA GLY A 7 17.01 -0.60 -8.55
C GLY A 7 17.36 -1.94 -7.92
N GLY A 8 18.28 -2.69 -8.55
CA GLY A 8 18.82 -3.93 -7.99
C GLY A 8 17.77 -5.00 -7.67
N GLY A 9 16.70 -5.11 -8.48
CA GLY A 9 15.62 -6.07 -8.23
C GLY A 9 14.70 -5.70 -7.06
N LYS A 10 14.70 -4.42 -6.67
CA LYS A 10 13.83 -3.86 -5.62
C LYS A 10 13.13 -2.61 -6.11
N ALA A 11 11.98 -2.31 -5.51
CA ALA A 11 11.30 -1.03 -5.68
C ALA A 11 10.74 -0.56 -4.34
N ALA A 12 10.71 0.75 -4.12
CA ALA A 12 10.02 1.39 -3.01
C ALA A 12 9.05 2.43 -3.57
N ALA A 13 7.81 2.38 -3.13
CA ALA A 13 6.74 3.25 -3.60
C ALA A 13 6.12 4.00 -2.42
N GLU A 14 5.96 5.30 -2.57
CA GLU A 14 5.06 6.06 -1.73
C GLU A 14 3.64 5.93 -2.25
N ILE A 15 2.74 5.47 -1.40
CA ILE A 15 1.36 5.15 -1.75
C ILE A 15 0.38 6.00 -0.96
N GLU A 16 -0.66 6.43 -1.67
CA GLU A 16 -1.90 6.90 -1.08
C GLU A 16 -2.98 5.93 -1.54
N PHE A 17 -3.60 5.26 -0.59
CA PHE A 17 -4.75 4.40 -0.77
C PHE A 17 -6.00 5.14 -0.33
N GLU A 18 -7.02 5.07 -1.18
CA GLU A 18 -8.36 5.51 -0.86
C GLU A 18 -9.33 4.35 -1.09
N GLY A 19 -10.22 4.12 -0.15
CA GLY A 19 -11.26 3.10 -0.25
C GLY A 19 -12.49 3.48 0.55
N LYS A 20 -13.60 2.77 0.32
CA LYS A 20 -14.77 2.86 1.19
C LYS A 20 -14.79 1.68 2.15
N ALA A 21 -15.04 1.96 3.43
CA ALA A 21 -15.22 0.92 4.42
C ALA A 21 -16.46 0.09 4.05
N ALA A 22 -16.29 -1.21 3.80
CA ALA A 22 -17.41 -2.10 3.49
C ALA A 22 -18.24 -2.46 4.74
N VAL A 23 -17.61 -2.35 5.91
CA VAL A 23 -18.17 -2.65 7.23
C VAL A 23 -17.69 -1.59 8.23
N ASP A 24 -18.33 -1.53 9.40
CA ASP A 24 -17.82 -0.74 10.51
C ASP A 24 -16.44 -1.27 10.95
N LEU A 25 -15.46 -0.40 11.02
CA LEU A 25 -14.10 -0.73 11.44
C LEU A 25 -13.91 -0.49 12.95
N PRO A 26 -13.04 -1.25 13.63
CA PRO A 26 -12.82 -1.13 15.08
C PRO A 26 -12.33 0.25 15.54
N ASN A 27 -11.76 1.05 14.64
CA ASN A 27 -11.29 2.40 14.91
C ASN A 27 -12.40 3.47 14.82
N GLY A 28 -13.66 3.07 14.67
CA GLY A 28 -14.82 3.95 14.68
C GLY A 28 -15.30 4.41 13.30
N ILE A 29 -14.58 4.09 12.22
CA ILE A 29 -15.00 4.39 10.84
C ILE A 29 -16.21 3.52 10.50
N LYS A 30 -17.26 4.14 9.94
CA LYS A 30 -18.52 3.47 9.59
C LYS A 30 -18.53 2.92 8.18
N ALA A 31 -19.35 1.89 7.97
CA ALA A 31 -19.62 1.37 6.63
C ALA A 31 -20.07 2.50 5.68
N GLY A 32 -19.46 2.57 4.50
CA GLY A 32 -19.71 3.59 3.49
C GLY A 32 -18.83 4.84 3.60
N GLU A 33 -18.14 5.06 4.72
CA GLU A 33 -17.20 6.16 4.90
C GLU A 33 -15.89 5.93 4.13
N THR A 34 -15.25 7.04 3.75
CA THR A 34 -13.97 7.00 3.04
C THR A 34 -12.82 6.79 4.02
N VAL A 35 -12.00 5.79 3.73
CA VAL A 35 -10.72 5.53 4.38
C VAL A 35 -9.61 6.05 3.47
N LYS A 36 -8.71 6.86 4.03
CA LYS A 36 -7.49 7.29 3.35
C LYS A 36 -6.28 6.83 4.16
N VAL A 37 -5.34 6.18 3.49
CA VAL A 37 -4.10 5.69 4.09
C VAL A 37 -2.94 6.19 3.25
N ARG A 38 -1.96 6.84 3.87
CA ARG A 38 -0.68 7.14 3.25
C ARG A 38 0.37 6.21 3.84
N GLY A 39 1.23 5.66 3.00
CA GLY A 39 2.20 4.68 3.42
C GLY A 39 3.32 4.49 2.43
N ALA A 40 4.15 3.50 2.72
CA ALA A 40 5.22 3.07 1.84
C ALA A 40 5.13 1.56 1.62
N SER A 41 5.28 1.15 0.36
CA SER A 41 5.36 -0.25 -0.06
C SER A 41 6.75 -0.55 -0.58
N PHE A 42 7.33 -1.66 -0.12
CA PHE A 42 8.63 -2.16 -0.57
C PHE A 42 8.44 -3.49 -1.28
N PHE A 43 9.01 -3.60 -2.48
CA PHE A 43 8.89 -4.76 -3.36
C PHE A 43 10.26 -5.38 -3.61
N GLU A 44 10.33 -6.71 -3.56
CA GLU A 44 11.50 -7.46 -4.02
C GLU A 44 11.11 -8.44 -5.12
N PHE A 45 11.99 -8.59 -6.10
CA PHE A 45 11.80 -9.41 -7.28
C PHE A 45 12.89 -10.49 -7.38
N ARG A 46 12.48 -11.67 -7.85
CA ARG A 46 13.39 -12.75 -8.25
C ARG A 46 13.18 -13.02 -9.75
N GLY A 47 14.08 -12.49 -10.56
CA GLY A 47 13.87 -12.42 -12.00
C GLY A 47 12.65 -11.55 -12.30
N ASN A 48 11.69 -12.09 -13.05
CA ASN A 48 10.50 -11.36 -13.49
C ASN A 48 9.29 -11.57 -12.54
N LEU A 49 9.51 -12.26 -11.42
CA LEU A 49 8.48 -12.59 -10.45
C LEU A 49 8.66 -11.75 -9.20
N LEU A 50 7.55 -11.22 -8.69
CA LEU A 50 7.50 -10.56 -7.40
C LEU A 50 7.57 -11.61 -6.30
N CYS A 51 8.49 -11.46 -5.35
CA CYS A 51 8.74 -12.46 -4.30
C CYS A 51 8.54 -11.92 -2.87
N ARG A 52 8.45 -10.59 -2.68
CA ARG A 52 8.14 -9.97 -1.38
C ARG A 52 7.42 -8.65 -1.58
N ILE A 53 6.43 -8.40 -0.71
CA ILE A 53 5.83 -7.09 -0.46
C ILE A 53 5.91 -6.82 1.04
N ALA A 54 6.26 -5.60 1.42
CA ALA A 54 6.15 -5.12 2.80
C ALA A 54 5.54 -3.72 2.79
N ASP A 55 4.44 -3.54 3.50
CA ASP A 55 3.68 -2.29 3.58
C ASP A 55 3.81 -1.67 4.97
N TYR A 56 3.96 -0.35 5.01
CA TYR A 56 4.01 0.44 6.23
C TYR A 56 3.00 1.59 6.14
N SER A 57 2.10 1.68 7.13
CA SER A 57 1.00 2.64 7.21
C SER A 57 0.75 3.06 8.65
#